data_AF-A0A373FTP7-F1
#
_entry.id   AF-A0A373FTP7-F1
#
_cell.length_a   1.000
_cell.length_b   1.000
_cell.length_c   1.000
_cell.angle_alpha   90.00
_cell.angle_beta   90.00
_cell.angle_gamma   90.00
#
_symmetry.space_group_name_H-M   'P 1'
#
loop_
_entity.id
_entity.type
_entity.pdbx_description
1 polymer ?
#
loop_
_entity_poly.entity_id
_entity_poly.type
_entity_poly.pdbx_seq_one_letter_code
_entity_poly.pdbx_strand_id
1 'polypeptide(L)'
;MKKFLLTIAIVSAFSSCSEESSSEQTPTEVEVSLDFSFTESGSMTRTGSTAYTDFYNKYIKTKQLTPKNFDLTFTNKETGATATIRGNWNKKHSFKLLTGEYEVTGISHPYTLYSGQCIDSLYLKFNENITITNNTESVNLTVIYDSFMTIFDKNDKSKIEFVRSSGYPSSNPTEIALKNVDNVFYAFFNEEVLGNVNSIYITRNKTNSIIKLDDIPFEKGKYYYFNDIDNSFNDIDNSFNIPP
;
A
#
# COMPACT_ATOMS: atom_id res chain seq x y z
N MET A 1 88.64 43.53 12.50
CA MET A 1 88.75 42.56 11.38
C MET A 1 87.37 41.98 11.12
N LYS A 2 86.81 42.25 9.93
CA LYS A 2 85.56 41.67 9.44
C LYS A 2 85.82 40.22 9.01
N LYS A 3 84.92 39.30 9.32
CA LYS A 3 84.79 38.04 8.58
C LYS A 3 83.35 37.92 8.10
N PHE A 4 83.22 38.02 6.78
CA PHE A 4 82.07 37.58 6.00
C PHE A 4 81.93 36.07 6.13
N LEU A 5 80.69 35.58 6.18
CA LEU A 5 80.33 34.28 5.63
C LEU A 5 78.90 34.40 5.08
N LEU A 6 78.84 34.20 3.77
CA LEU A 6 77.65 34.17 2.93
C LEU A 6 77.04 32.77 3.05
N THR A 7 75.72 32.64 3.19
CA THR A 7 75.02 31.36 2.96
C THR A 7 73.78 31.64 2.13
N ILE A 8 73.78 31.08 0.92
CA ILE A 8 72.69 31.07 -0.05
C ILE A 8 71.74 29.95 0.36
N ALA A 9 70.43 30.24 0.45
CA ALA A 9 69.39 29.23 0.48
C ALA A 9 68.36 29.51 -0.61
N ILE A 10 68.08 28.46 -1.37
CA ILE A 10 67.33 28.41 -2.63
C ILE A 10 65.83 28.31 -2.35
N VAL A 11 65.07 28.93 -3.24
CA VAL A 11 63.60 29.04 -3.34
C VAL A 11 62.90 27.67 -3.33
N SER A 12 61.75 27.57 -2.67
CA SER A 12 60.65 26.69 -3.11
C SER A 12 59.31 27.33 -2.77
N ALA A 13 58.58 27.69 -3.83
CA ALA A 13 57.20 28.12 -3.78
C ALA A 13 56.32 26.95 -3.35
N PHE A 14 55.59 27.10 -2.25
CA PHE A 14 54.41 26.28 -2.00
C PHE A 14 53.21 27.01 -2.59
N SER A 15 52.75 26.49 -3.71
CA SER A 15 51.42 26.68 -4.27
C SER A 15 50.40 26.40 -3.17
N SER A 16 49.67 27.42 -2.76
CA SER A 16 48.44 27.25 -2.00
C SER A 16 47.40 26.63 -2.94
N CYS A 17 47.30 25.30 -2.94
CA CYS A 17 46.06 24.63 -3.31
C CYS A 17 45.12 24.78 -2.10
N SER A 18 44.27 25.80 -2.12
CA SER A 18 43.07 25.78 -1.30
C SER A 18 42.15 24.71 -1.86
N GLU A 19 42.22 23.50 -1.30
CA GLU A 19 41.06 22.63 -1.29
C GLU A 19 40.01 23.36 -0.45
N GLU A 20 39.01 23.94 -1.13
CA GLU A 20 37.74 24.24 -0.49
C GLU A 20 37.21 22.90 -0.01
N SER A 21 37.43 22.61 1.27
CA SER A 21 36.74 21.53 1.95
C SER A 21 35.26 21.89 1.92
N SER A 22 34.53 21.29 0.97
CA SER A 22 33.09 21.13 1.14
C SER A 22 32.92 20.44 2.49
N SER A 23 32.41 21.16 3.48
CA SER A 23 32.11 20.59 4.78
C SER A 23 31.09 19.48 4.55
N GLU A 24 31.55 18.23 4.54
CA GLU A 24 30.67 17.07 4.63
C GLU A 24 29.86 17.25 5.91
N GLN A 25 28.58 17.55 5.74
CA GLN A 25 27.67 17.75 6.83
C GLN A 25 27.54 16.39 7.52
N THR A 26 28.09 16.28 8.73
CA THR A 26 28.16 15.00 9.43
C THR A 26 26.73 14.48 9.65
N PRO A 27 26.42 13.22 9.27
CA PRO A 27 25.07 12.69 9.44
C PRO A 27 24.63 12.78 10.90
N THR A 28 23.45 13.34 11.16
CA THR A 28 22.91 13.46 12.52
C THR A 28 21.63 12.65 12.69
N GLU A 29 21.39 12.13 13.89
CA GLU A 29 20.13 11.45 14.21
C GLU A 29 18.98 12.45 14.34
N VAL A 30 17.90 12.22 13.60
CA VAL A 30 16.68 13.04 13.62
C VAL A 30 15.50 12.15 13.99
N GLU A 31 14.65 12.63 14.89
CA GLU A 31 13.39 11.97 15.25
C GLU A 31 12.29 12.35 14.25
N VAL A 32 11.69 11.34 13.61
CA VAL A 32 10.76 11.52 12.50
C VAL A 32 9.45 10.79 12.79
N SER A 33 8.31 11.44 12.52
CA SER A 33 6.99 10.80 12.45
C SER A 33 6.59 10.40 11.03
N LEU A 34 5.69 9.43 10.90
CA LEU A 34 5.17 8.98 9.62
C LEU A 34 3.66 9.22 9.49
N ASP A 35 3.27 9.66 8.30
CA ASP A 35 1.91 9.56 7.79
C ASP A 35 1.95 9.22 6.29
N PHE A 36 0.79 9.06 5.67
CA PHE A 36 0.66 8.85 4.24
C PHE A 36 -0.43 9.71 3.62
N SER A 37 -0.36 9.91 2.31
CA SER A 37 -1.35 10.63 1.52
C SER A 37 -1.69 9.86 0.24
N PHE A 38 -2.92 10.07 -0.23
CA PHE A 38 -3.38 9.55 -1.50
C PHE A 38 -2.95 10.49 -2.62
N THR A 39 -2.36 9.94 -3.68
CA THR A 39 -2.39 10.59 -4.99
C THR A 39 -3.84 10.56 -5.50
N GLU A 40 -4.30 11.62 -6.18
CA GLU A 40 -5.69 11.71 -6.62
C GLU A 40 -6.09 10.54 -7.52
N SER A 41 -6.92 9.67 -6.93
CA SER A 41 -7.76 8.57 -7.43
C SER A 41 -7.18 7.54 -8.41
N GLY A 42 -7.32 6.27 -8.02
CA GLY A 42 -7.39 5.17 -8.99
C GLY A 42 -8.50 5.38 -10.02
N SER A 43 -8.33 4.79 -11.22
CA SER A 43 -9.26 5.00 -12.33
C SER A 43 -10.48 4.08 -12.26
N MET A 44 -11.60 4.54 -12.81
CA MET A 44 -12.87 3.79 -12.88
C MET A 44 -12.93 2.93 -14.15
N THR A 45 -13.63 1.79 -14.13
CA THR A 45 -13.85 0.98 -15.34
C THR A 45 -15.18 1.25 -16.08
N ARG A 46 -16.30 1.64 -15.46
CA ARG A 46 -17.49 2.31 -16.12
C ARG A 46 -18.71 2.46 -15.16
N THR A 47 -19.68 3.28 -15.59
CA THR A 47 -21.07 3.52 -15.12
C THR A 47 -21.39 3.19 -13.64
N GLY A 48 -21.26 4.21 -12.78
CA GLY A 48 -21.60 4.17 -11.35
C GLY A 48 -20.97 5.35 -10.59
N SER A 49 -20.71 6.47 -11.27
CA SER A 49 -19.71 7.47 -10.87
C SER A 49 -19.99 8.12 -9.52
N THR A 50 -21.26 8.30 -9.15
CA THR A 50 -21.61 8.89 -7.84
C THR A 50 -21.35 7.92 -6.69
N ALA A 51 -21.76 6.65 -6.82
CA ALA A 51 -21.59 5.66 -5.75
C ALA A 51 -20.12 5.46 -5.37
N TYR A 52 -19.21 5.40 -6.35
CA TYR A 52 -17.77 5.33 -6.07
C TYR A 52 -17.24 6.63 -5.46
N THR A 53 -17.53 7.78 -6.07
CA THR A 53 -17.00 9.06 -5.58
C THR A 53 -17.48 9.32 -4.15
N ASP A 54 -18.73 9.01 -3.83
CA ASP A 54 -19.29 9.12 -2.50
C ASP A 54 -18.59 8.14 -1.53
N PHE A 55 -18.42 6.88 -1.93
CA PHE A 55 -17.72 5.88 -1.12
C PHE A 55 -16.25 6.30 -0.87
N TYR A 56 -15.53 6.72 -1.91
CA TYR A 56 -14.15 7.17 -1.82
C TYR A 56 -14.02 8.37 -0.89
N ASN A 57 -14.82 9.43 -1.12
CA ASN A 57 -14.77 10.65 -0.32
C ASN A 57 -15.14 10.40 1.13
N LYS A 58 -16.09 9.49 1.40
CA LYS A 58 -16.57 9.21 2.75
C LYS A 58 -15.66 8.25 3.51
N TYR A 59 -15.11 7.23 2.85
CA TYR A 59 -14.45 6.11 3.54
C TYR A 59 -12.95 5.96 3.26
N ILE A 60 -12.49 6.31 2.05
CA ILE A 60 -11.10 6.11 1.65
C ILE A 60 -10.29 7.37 1.93
N LYS A 61 -10.76 8.51 1.42
CA LYS A 61 -10.13 9.82 1.61
C LYS A 61 -10.04 10.22 3.09
N THR A 62 -11.01 9.81 3.90
CA THR A 62 -11.05 10.02 5.35
C THR A 62 -10.22 9.01 6.15
N LYS A 63 -9.54 8.06 5.48
CA LYS A 63 -8.78 6.96 6.10
C LYS A 63 -9.63 6.05 7.02
N GLN A 64 -10.94 5.97 6.80
CA GLN A 64 -11.82 5.11 7.60
C GLN A 64 -11.66 3.62 7.22
N LEU A 65 -11.60 3.32 5.92
CA LEU A 65 -11.42 1.96 5.37
C LEU A 65 -10.01 1.76 4.79
N THR A 66 -9.00 2.28 5.48
CA THR A 66 -7.58 2.08 5.17
C THR A 66 -6.94 1.05 6.10
N PRO A 67 -5.87 0.39 5.66
CA PRO A 67 -5.12 -0.52 6.53
C PRO A 67 -4.58 0.24 7.74
N LYS A 68 -4.51 -0.46 8.87
CA LYS A 68 -4.05 0.14 10.12
C LYS A 68 -2.59 -0.17 10.41
N ASN A 69 -2.04 -1.25 9.88
CA ASN A 69 -0.69 -1.70 10.18
C ASN A 69 0.24 -1.47 8.99
N PHE A 70 1.53 -1.23 9.25
CA PHE A 70 2.54 -1.08 8.20
C PHE A 70 3.82 -1.83 8.54
N ASP A 71 4.53 -2.23 7.49
CA ASP A 71 5.90 -2.73 7.51
C ASP A 71 6.68 -2.00 6.42
N LEU A 72 7.61 -1.12 6.83
CA LEU A 72 8.36 -0.23 5.95
C LEU A 72 9.86 -0.43 6.14
N THR A 73 10.60 -0.49 5.05
CA THR A 73 12.06 -0.55 5.05
C THR A 73 12.61 0.75 4.46
N PHE A 74 13.47 1.40 5.23
CA PHE A 74 14.22 2.60 4.85
C PHE A 74 15.64 2.18 4.53
N THR A 75 16.05 2.33 3.27
CA THR A 75 17.41 2.03 2.83
C THR A 75 18.14 3.33 2.55
N ASN A 76 19.15 3.66 3.34
CA ASN A 76 19.99 4.83 3.10
C ASN A 76 20.78 4.63 1.79
N LYS A 77 20.62 5.54 0.83
CA LYS A 77 21.14 5.37 -0.54
C LYS A 77 22.65 5.53 -0.64
N GLU A 78 23.27 6.21 0.32
CA GLU A 78 24.71 6.42 0.37
C GLU A 78 25.44 5.25 1.03
N THR A 79 24.94 4.81 2.18
CA THR A 79 25.60 3.79 3.02
C THR A 79 25.08 2.37 2.79
N GLY A 80 23.89 2.22 2.20
CA GLY A 80 23.18 0.94 2.06
C GLY A 80 22.59 0.42 3.37
N ALA A 81 22.70 1.16 4.48
CA ALA A 81 22.14 0.75 5.76
C ALA A 81 20.61 0.72 5.72
N THR A 82 20.03 -0.33 6.31
CA THR A 82 18.57 -0.55 6.32
C THR A 82 17.99 -0.44 7.71
N ALA A 83 16.80 0.14 7.81
CA ALA A 83 15.96 0.13 9.00
C ALA A 83 14.54 -0.33 8.65
N THR A 84 14.10 -1.42 9.27
CA THR A 84 12.72 -1.92 9.10
C THR A 84 11.87 -1.48 10.29
N ILE A 85 10.77 -0.81 9.99
CA ILE A 85 9.87 -0.19 10.95
C ILE A 85 8.48 -0.78 10.78
N ARG A 86 7.98 -1.39 11.84
CA ARG A 86 6.63 -1.96 11.92
C ARG A 86 5.80 -1.15 12.88
N GLY A 87 4.59 -0.79 12.48
CA GLY A 87 3.75 0.07 13.29
C GLY A 87 2.28 0.04 12.93
N ASN A 88 1.55 0.96 13.53
CA ASN A 88 0.11 1.12 13.32
C ASN A 88 -0.24 2.60 13.12
N TRP A 89 -0.78 2.99 11.97
CA TRP A 89 -1.03 4.39 11.60
C TRP A 89 -1.87 5.19 12.61
N ASN A 90 -2.68 4.52 13.43
CA ASN A 90 -3.52 5.18 14.44
C ASN A 90 -2.78 5.44 15.78
N LYS A 91 -1.49 5.10 15.85
CA LYS A 91 -0.63 5.39 17.00
C LYS A 91 0.45 6.37 16.57
N LYS A 92 0.82 7.29 17.47
CA LYS A 92 1.97 8.15 17.25
C LYS A 92 3.23 7.27 17.26
N HIS A 93 3.95 7.25 16.16
CA HIS A 93 5.29 6.66 16.08
C HIS A 93 6.30 7.78 15.96
N SER A 94 7.40 7.62 16.68
CA SER A 94 8.61 8.36 16.40
C SER A 94 9.79 7.39 16.40
N PHE A 95 10.66 7.53 15.42
CA PHE A 95 11.87 6.74 15.29
C PHE A 95 12.99 7.65 14.82
N LYS A 96 14.22 7.22 15.04
CA LYS A 96 15.41 7.97 14.67
C LYS A 96 16.00 7.43 13.39
N LEU A 97 16.30 8.32 12.45
CA LEU A 97 17.10 8.05 11.26
C LEU A 97 18.24 9.06 11.19
N LEU A 98 19.34 8.66 10.56
CA LEU A 98 20.37 9.63 10.19
C LEU A 98 19.85 10.55 9.07
N THR A 99 20.34 11.77 9.01
CA THR A 99 20.13 12.62 7.84
C THR A 99 20.69 11.96 6.59
N GLY A 100 19.99 12.06 5.47
CA GLY A 100 20.39 11.49 4.19
C GLY A 100 19.22 11.20 3.27
N GLU A 101 19.55 10.63 2.11
CA GLU A 101 18.59 10.17 1.11
C GLU A 101 18.22 8.70 1.34
N TYR A 102 16.93 8.40 1.32
CA TYR A 102 16.41 7.06 1.58
C TYR A 102 15.52 6.58 0.45
N GLU A 103 15.67 5.32 0.07
CA GLU A 103 14.64 4.57 -0.63
C GLU A 103 13.72 3.93 0.42
N VAL A 104 12.42 4.20 0.32
CA VAL A 104 11.40 3.64 1.23
C VAL A 104 10.56 2.65 0.46
N THR A 105 10.58 1.40 0.89
CA THR A 105 9.73 0.34 0.35
C THR A 105 8.92 -0.32 1.45
N GLY A 106 7.73 -0.81 1.13
CA GLY A 106 6.97 -1.60 2.10
C GLY A 106 5.49 -1.64 1.80
N ILE A 107 4.73 -2.12 2.77
CA ILE A 107 3.29 -2.35 2.63
C ILE A 107 2.53 -1.86 3.86
N SER A 108 1.23 -1.63 3.67
CA SER A 108 0.26 -1.48 4.75
C SER A 108 -0.93 -2.40 4.53
N HIS A 109 -1.33 -3.10 5.59
CA HIS A 109 -2.28 -4.20 5.54
C HIS A 109 -3.31 -4.17 6.70
N PRO A 110 -4.51 -4.74 6.50
CA PRO A 110 -5.61 -4.71 7.48
C PRO A 110 -5.39 -5.53 8.75
N TYR A 111 -4.62 -6.61 8.67
CA TYR A 111 -4.51 -7.62 9.72
C TYR A 111 -3.24 -7.44 10.56
N THR A 112 -3.23 -7.95 11.79
CA THR A 112 -1.98 -8.10 12.57
C THR A 112 -1.29 -9.39 12.15
N LEU A 113 0.03 -9.52 12.38
CA LEU A 113 0.86 -10.68 11.99
C LEU A 113 0.30 -12.07 12.40
N TYR A 114 -0.73 -12.13 13.25
CA TYR A 114 -1.35 -13.35 13.78
C TYR A 114 -2.84 -13.52 13.43
N SER A 115 -3.47 -12.55 12.78
CA SER A 115 -4.87 -12.65 12.34
C SER A 115 -4.91 -12.87 10.83
N GLY A 116 -5.78 -13.77 10.39
CA GLY A 116 -5.89 -14.18 8.99
C GLY A 116 -6.28 -13.07 8.01
N GLN A 117 -6.59 -13.51 6.79
CA GLN A 117 -6.98 -12.69 5.65
C GLN A 117 -8.14 -11.75 6.00
N CYS A 118 -8.03 -10.48 5.61
CA CYS A 118 -9.05 -9.47 5.90
C CYS A 118 -9.29 -8.63 4.64
N ILE A 119 -10.54 -8.62 4.18
CA ILE A 119 -10.97 -7.94 2.95
C ILE A 119 -11.75 -6.64 3.26
N ASP A 120 -11.69 -6.17 4.51
CA ASP A 120 -12.53 -5.09 5.04
C ASP A 120 -11.90 -3.70 4.89
N SER A 121 -10.62 -3.62 4.52
CA SER A 121 -9.92 -2.37 4.23
C SER A 121 -8.92 -2.53 3.10
N LEU A 122 -8.46 -1.40 2.56
CA LEU A 122 -7.43 -1.37 1.52
C LEU A 122 -6.15 -2.14 1.90
N TYR A 123 -5.43 -2.53 0.85
CA TYR A 123 -4.00 -2.87 0.88
C TYR A 123 -3.23 -1.78 0.14
N LEU A 124 -2.14 -1.31 0.73
CA LEU A 124 -1.32 -0.22 0.20
C LEU A 124 0.14 -0.67 0.11
N LYS A 125 0.86 -0.10 -0.86
CA LYS A 125 2.29 -0.27 -1.06
C LYS A 125 2.98 1.09 -1.08
N PHE A 126 4.24 1.11 -0.69
CA PHE A 126 5.10 2.27 -0.70
C PHE A 126 6.35 1.94 -1.50
N ASN A 127 6.75 2.86 -2.37
CA ASN A 127 8.00 2.81 -3.12
C ASN A 127 8.34 4.22 -3.59
N GLU A 128 9.08 4.96 -2.77
CA GLU A 128 9.50 6.32 -3.11
C GLU A 128 10.86 6.67 -2.48
N ASN A 129 11.48 7.72 -2.99
CA ASN A 129 12.66 8.29 -2.37
C ASN A 129 12.26 9.46 -1.47
N ILE A 130 12.86 9.56 -0.29
CA ILE A 130 12.67 10.67 0.65
C ILE A 130 14.03 11.23 1.10
N THR A 131 14.01 12.48 1.54
CA THR A 131 15.17 13.15 2.16
C THR A 131 14.89 13.38 3.65
N ILE A 132 15.79 12.94 4.52
CA ILE A 132 15.80 13.28 5.94
C ILE A 132 16.86 14.36 6.18
N THR A 133 16.43 15.50 6.73
CA THR A 133 17.28 16.62 7.11
C THR A 133 17.12 16.90 8.60
N ASN A 134 17.97 17.77 9.16
CA ASN A 134 17.86 18.21 10.56
C ASN A 134 16.50 18.85 10.91
N ASN A 135 15.76 19.33 9.90
CA ASN A 135 14.46 19.99 10.07
C ASN A 135 13.29 19.05 9.74
N THR A 136 13.54 17.78 9.42
CA THR A 136 12.48 16.83 9.08
C THR A 136 11.79 16.35 10.35
N GLU A 137 10.60 16.89 10.63
CA GLU A 137 9.76 16.45 11.76
C GLU A 137 8.84 15.29 11.36
N SER A 138 8.33 15.31 10.13
CA SER A 138 7.41 14.31 9.62
C SER A 138 7.67 13.98 8.16
N VAL A 139 7.50 12.71 7.82
CA VAL A 139 7.52 12.21 6.44
C VAL A 139 6.09 11.81 6.07
N ASN A 140 5.61 12.32 4.95
CA ASN A 140 4.31 11.95 4.39
C ASN A 140 4.56 11.12 3.13
N LEU A 141 4.29 9.82 3.23
CA LEU A 141 4.52 8.87 2.16
C LEU A 141 3.38 8.88 1.15
N THR A 142 3.73 8.73 -0.12
CA THR A 142 2.80 8.58 -1.23
C THR A 142 2.35 7.14 -1.34
N VAL A 143 1.05 6.90 -1.16
CA VAL A 143 0.52 5.53 -1.28
C VAL A 143 0.41 5.09 -2.74
N ILE A 144 0.66 3.81 -2.95
CA ILE A 144 0.29 3.06 -4.15
C ILE A 144 -0.80 2.07 -3.74
N TYR A 145 -1.91 2.04 -4.45
CA TYR A 145 -2.94 1.04 -4.22
C TYR A 145 -2.40 -0.35 -4.56
N ASP A 146 -2.47 -1.27 -3.60
CA ASP A 146 -2.08 -2.67 -3.80
C ASP A 146 -3.29 -3.63 -3.75
N SER A 147 -4.49 -3.06 -3.89
CA SER A 147 -5.75 -3.81 -3.94
C SER A 147 -6.68 -3.24 -5.00
N PHE A 148 -7.55 -4.08 -5.53
CA PHE A 148 -8.77 -3.63 -6.20
C PHE A 148 -9.97 -3.78 -5.27
N MET A 149 -11.03 -3.04 -5.56
CA MET A 149 -12.25 -3.03 -4.76
C MET A 149 -13.44 -3.57 -5.56
N THR A 150 -14.26 -4.42 -4.93
CA THR A 150 -15.60 -4.76 -5.43
C THR A 150 -16.65 -4.13 -4.53
N ILE A 151 -17.75 -3.67 -5.12
CA ILE A 151 -18.92 -3.17 -4.39
C ILE A 151 -20.19 -3.71 -5.03
N PHE A 152 -21.16 -4.02 -4.18
CA PHE A 152 -22.47 -4.53 -4.54
C PHE A 152 -23.55 -3.75 -3.80
N ASP A 153 -24.63 -3.37 -4.47
CA ASP A 153 -25.80 -2.80 -3.82
C ASP A 153 -26.50 -3.82 -2.92
N LYS A 154 -26.99 -3.38 -1.74
CA LYS A 154 -27.71 -4.24 -0.79
C LYS A 154 -29.14 -4.63 -1.21
N ASN A 155 -29.76 -3.89 -2.12
CA ASN A 155 -31.23 -3.80 -2.26
C ASN A 155 -31.96 -5.16 -2.35
N ASP A 156 -31.37 -6.16 -2.99
CA ASP A 156 -31.91 -7.51 -3.21
C ASP A 156 -31.02 -8.64 -2.62
N LYS A 157 -29.89 -8.29 -2.01
CA LYS A 157 -28.84 -9.22 -1.56
C LYS A 157 -28.92 -9.41 -0.05
N SER A 158 -29.14 -10.64 0.40
CA SER A 158 -29.18 -10.98 1.82
C SER A 158 -27.80 -11.33 2.39
N LYS A 159 -26.90 -11.84 1.53
CA LYS A 159 -25.53 -12.25 1.91
C LYS A 159 -24.60 -12.16 0.71
N ILE A 160 -23.37 -11.71 0.92
CA ILE A 160 -22.29 -11.81 -0.07
C ILE A 160 -21.05 -12.35 0.62
N GLU A 161 -20.43 -13.36 0.03
CA GLU A 161 -19.29 -14.07 0.60
C GLU A 161 -18.18 -14.23 -0.41
N PHE A 162 -16.96 -13.97 0.03
CA PHE A 162 -15.77 -14.41 -0.66
C PHE A 162 -15.46 -15.84 -0.25
N VAL A 163 -15.41 -16.74 -1.24
CA VAL A 163 -15.11 -18.15 -1.06
C VAL A 163 -13.75 -18.43 -1.69
N ARG A 164 -12.79 -18.75 -0.83
CA ARG A 164 -11.43 -19.10 -1.23
C ARG A 164 -11.21 -20.58 -1.08
N SER A 165 -10.81 -21.23 -2.17
CA SER A 165 -10.30 -22.59 -2.11
C SER A 165 -8.84 -22.59 -1.67
N SER A 166 -8.45 -23.56 -0.83
CA SER A 166 -7.03 -23.73 -0.49
C SER A 166 -6.22 -24.36 -1.65
N GLY A 167 -6.89 -24.80 -2.72
CA GLY A 167 -6.27 -25.53 -3.83
C GLY A 167 -6.04 -27.02 -3.53
N TYR A 168 -6.33 -27.49 -2.31
CA TYR A 168 -6.26 -28.91 -1.95
C TYR A 168 -7.66 -29.57 -1.99
N PRO A 169 -7.81 -30.73 -2.64
CA PRO A 169 -9.11 -31.41 -2.77
C PRO A 169 -9.79 -31.77 -1.45
N SER A 170 -9.03 -31.92 -0.37
CA SER A 170 -9.52 -32.34 0.96
C SER A 170 -9.75 -31.20 1.94
N SER A 171 -9.46 -29.95 1.57
CA SER A 171 -9.69 -28.80 2.44
C SER A 171 -11.07 -28.22 2.21
N ASN A 172 -11.77 -27.87 3.29
CA ASN A 172 -12.95 -27.05 3.17
C ASN A 172 -12.57 -25.64 2.69
N PRO A 173 -13.37 -25.04 1.78
CA PRO A 173 -13.16 -23.66 1.39
C PRO A 173 -13.32 -22.73 2.60
N THR A 174 -12.60 -21.62 2.59
CA THR A 174 -12.79 -20.56 3.58
C THR A 174 -13.83 -19.59 3.03
N GLU A 175 -14.90 -19.37 3.80
CA GLU A 175 -15.95 -18.41 3.49
C GLU A 175 -15.76 -17.16 4.36
N ILE A 176 -15.65 -16.01 3.70
CA ILE A 176 -15.48 -14.71 4.35
C ILE A 176 -16.65 -13.82 3.94
N ALA A 177 -17.55 -13.55 4.88
CA ALA A 177 -18.67 -12.65 4.64
C ALA A 177 -18.18 -11.22 4.41
N LEU A 178 -18.64 -10.61 3.31
CA LEU A 178 -18.31 -9.22 3.00
C LEU A 178 -18.92 -8.30 4.05
N LYS A 179 -18.12 -7.32 4.49
CA LYS A 179 -18.63 -6.21 5.29
C LYS A 179 -19.48 -5.30 4.44
N ASN A 180 -20.21 -4.46 5.16
CA ASN A 180 -21.12 -3.53 4.54
C ASN A 180 -21.12 -2.19 5.28
N VAL A 181 -21.34 -1.13 4.52
CA VAL A 181 -21.50 0.25 4.99
C VAL A 181 -22.60 0.89 4.15
N ASP A 182 -23.40 1.76 4.77
CA ASP A 182 -24.59 2.35 4.14
C ASP A 182 -25.42 1.28 3.39
N ASN A 183 -25.63 1.46 2.08
CA ASN A 183 -26.43 0.59 1.22
C ASN A 183 -25.60 -0.37 0.36
N VAL A 184 -24.33 -0.62 0.70
CA VAL A 184 -23.47 -1.48 -0.11
C VAL A 184 -22.70 -2.53 0.71
N PHE A 185 -22.44 -3.67 0.07
CA PHE A 185 -21.39 -4.61 0.46
C PHE A 185 -20.11 -4.27 -0.29
N TYR A 186 -18.95 -4.50 0.33
CA TYR A 186 -17.66 -4.21 -0.30
C TYR A 186 -16.58 -5.21 0.12
N ALA A 187 -15.54 -5.32 -0.71
CA ALA A 187 -14.32 -6.07 -0.40
C ALA A 187 -13.11 -5.46 -1.10
N PHE A 188 -11.95 -5.61 -0.47
CA PHE A 188 -10.65 -5.28 -1.03
C PHE A 188 -9.82 -6.55 -1.23
N PHE A 189 -9.30 -6.73 -2.44
CA PHE A 189 -8.53 -7.90 -2.81
C PHE A 189 -7.14 -7.51 -3.30
N ASN A 190 -6.11 -8.19 -2.80
CA ASN A 190 -4.77 -8.22 -3.37
C ASN A 190 -4.42 -9.66 -3.79
N GLU A 191 -3.25 -9.84 -4.40
CA GLU A 191 -2.77 -11.16 -4.84
C GLU A 191 -2.67 -12.17 -3.69
N GLU A 192 -2.28 -11.72 -2.49
CA GLU A 192 -2.14 -12.59 -1.31
C GLU A 192 -3.50 -13.14 -0.83
N VAL A 193 -4.56 -12.32 -0.93
CA VAL A 193 -5.93 -12.71 -0.58
C VAL A 193 -6.50 -13.68 -1.59
N LEU A 194 -6.27 -13.47 -2.89
CA LEU A 194 -6.85 -14.31 -3.94
C LEU A 194 -6.25 -15.72 -3.94
N GLY A 195 -4.94 -15.93 -4.05
CA GLY A 195 -4.45 -17.33 -4.16
C GLY A 195 -5.03 -18.06 -5.39
N ASN A 196 -5.53 -19.31 -5.25
CA ASN A 196 -5.68 -20.24 -6.38
C ASN A 196 -7.07 -20.32 -7.07
N VAL A 197 -8.17 -20.43 -6.31
CA VAL A 197 -9.53 -20.44 -6.87
C VAL A 197 -10.46 -19.64 -5.99
N ASN A 198 -11.11 -18.65 -6.59
CA ASN A 198 -11.75 -17.56 -5.88
C ASN A 198 -13.08 -17.21 -6.48
N SER A 199 -14.08 -17.10 -5.62
CA SER A 199 -15.42 -16.76 -6.06
C SER A 199 -16.12 -15.86 -5.07
N ILE A 200 -16.92 -14.93 -5.58
CA ILE A 200 -17.88 -14.18 -4.77
C ILE A 200 -19.25 -14.81 -4.96
N TYR A 201 -19.79 -15.35 -3.88
CA TYR A 201 -21.13 -15.89 -3.81
C TYR A 201 -22.09 -14.78 -3.37
N ILE A 202 -23.15 -14.60 -4.14
CA ILE A 202 -24.18 -13.58 -3.92
C ILE A 202 -25.50 -14.31 -3.69
N THR A 203 -26.00 -14.26 -2.45
CA THR A 203 -27.30 -14.81 -2.10
C THR A 203 -28.36 -13.73 -2.16
N ARG A 204 -29.38 -14.01 -2.96
CA ARG A 204 -30.65 -13.29 -3.03
C ARG A 204 -31.73 -14.24 -2.57
N ASN A 205 -32.84 -13.71 -2.04
CA ASN A 205 -33.96 -14.47 -1.45
C ASN A 205 -34.10 -15.94 -1.88
N LYS A 206 -34.27 -16.22 -3.19
CA LYS A 206 -34.43 -17.58 -3.75
C LYS A 206 -33.37 -17.99 -4.78
N THR A 207 -32.33 -17.18 -4.99
CA THR A 207 -31.35 -17.40 -6.06
C THR A 207 -29.94 -17.07 -5.58
N ASN A 208 -28.97 -17.85 -6.07
CA ASN A 208 -27.56 -17.60 -5.83
C ASN A 208 -26.89 -17.26 -7.17
N SER A 209 -25.95 -16.32 -7.15
CA SER A 209 -25.04 -16.06 -8.28
C SER A 209 -23.60 -16.17 -7.81
N ILE A 210 -22.70 -16.51 -8.73
CA ILE A 210 -21.29 -16.67 -8.45
C ILE A 210 -20.50 -15.81 -9.45
N ILE A 211 -19.56 -15.04 -8.94
CA ILE A 211 -18.55 -14.35 -9.75
C ILE A 211 -17.22 -15.05 -9.51
N LYS A 212 -16.66 -15.69 -10.54
CA LYS A 212 -15.29 -16.21 -10.47
C LYS A 212 -14.30 -15.07 -10.63
N LEU A 213 -13.30 -14.98 -9.75
CA LEU A 213 -12.30 -13.91 -9.77
C LEU A 213 -11.03 -14.28 -10.54
N ASP A 214 -10.82 -15.57 -10.82
CA ASP A 214 -9.54 -16.10 -11.32
C ASP A 214 -9.25 -15.69 -12.79
N ASP A 215 -10.29 -15.44 -13.59
CA ASP A 215 -10.18 -15.13 -15.02
C ASP A 215 -10.38 -13.65 -15.36
N ILE A 216 -10.61 -12.79 -14.37
CA ILE A 216 -10.91 -11.37 -14.59
C ILE A 216 -9.65 -10.54 -14.30
N PRO A 217 -9.16 -9.73 -15.26
CA PRO A 217 -7.97 -8.90 -15.08
C PRO A 217 -8.26 -7.67 -14.22
N PHE A 218 -8.59 -7.90 -12.95
CA PHE A 218 -8.80 -6.81 -11.99
C PHE A 218 -7.48 -6.08 -11.75
N GLU A 219 -7.46 -4.77 -11.96
CA GLU A 219 -6.26 -3.95 -11.77
C GLU A 219 -6.27 -3.29 -10.39
N LYS A 220 -5.11 -3.23 -9.75
CA LYS A 220 -4.93 -2.54 -8.47
C LYS A 220 -5.29 -1.06 -8.59
N GLY A 221 -5.90 -0.52 -7.54
CA GLY A 221 -6.44 0.83 -7.50
C GLY A 221 -7.76 1.02 -8.27
N LYS A 222 -8.25 -0.01 -8.99
CA LYS A 222 -9.55 0.07 -9.65
C LYS A 222 -10.67 -0.39 -8.75
N TYR A 223 -11.85 0.07 -9.13
CA TYR A 223 -13.10 -0.24 -8.50
C TYR A 223 -14.06 -0.89 -9.49
N TYR A 224 -14.68 -1.99 -9.05
CA TYR A 224 -15.61 -2.78 -9.84
C TYR A 224 -16.98 -2.79 -9.14
N TYR A 225 -17.91 -2.06 -9.74
CA TYR A 225 -19.29 -1.99 -9.28
C TYR A 225 -20.13 -3.08 -9.93
N PHE A 226 -20.84 -3.85 -9.12
CA PHE A 226 -21.77 -4.86 -9.57
C PHE A 226 -23.18 -4.44 -9.17
N ASN A 227 -23.78 -3.58 -10.00
CA ASN A 227 -25.22 -3.35 -9.98
C ASN A 227 -25.92 -4.53 -10.65
N ASP A 228 -27.06 -4.93 -10.12
CA ASP A 228 -27.89 -6.09 -10.49
C ASP A 228 -27.49 -6.80 -11.78
N ILE A 229 -27.04 -8.06 -11.62
CA ILE A 229 -26.79 -9.02 -12.68
C ILE A 229 -28.15 -9.50 -13.26
N ASP A 230 -29.03 -8.56 -13.60
CA ASP A 230 -30.17 -8.83 -14.44
C ASP A 230 -29.66 -8.77 -15.89
N ASN A 231 -29.05 -9.88 -16.33
CA ASN A 231 -28.79 -10.26 -17.72
C ASN A 231 -27.67 -9.57 -18.52
N SER A 232 -26.82 -8.69 -17.95
CA SER A 232 -25.74 -8.04 -18.74
C SER A 232 -24.33 -8.65 -18.62
N PHE A 233 -24.15 -9.76 -17.89
CA PHE A 233 -22.92 -10.57 -17.87
C PHE A 233 -23.18 -12.00 -18.36
N ASN A 234 -23.99 -12.14 -19.41
CA ASN A 234 -24.38 -13.41 -20.00
C ASN A 234 -23.27 -14.09 -20.85
N ASP A 235 -22.01 -14.04 -20.40
CA ASP A 235 -20.90 -14.72 -21.08
C ASP A 235 -19.89 -15.37 -20.12
N ILE A 236 -20.31 -15.77 -18.91
CA ILE A 236 -19.48 -16.65 -18.06
C ILE A 236 -20.32 -17.83 -17.56
N ASP A 237 -20.39 -18.84 -18.42
CA ASP A 237 -20.63 -20.27 -18.20
C ASP A 237 -21.76 -20.67 -17.21
N ASN A 238 -22.94 -20.90 -17.78
CA ASN A 238 -24.06 -21.64 -17.19
C ASN A 238 -23.73 -23.15 -17.06
N SER A 239 -22.71 -23.49 -16.29
CA SER A 239 -22.51 -24.86 -15.85
C SER A 239 -22.03 -24.87 -14.42
N PHE A 240 -22.94 -25.15 -13.48
CA PHE A 240 -22.78 -26.11 -12.39
C PHE A 240 -24.10 -26.16 -11.60
N ASN A 241 -24.96 -27.11 -11.97
CA ASN A 241 -26.02 -27.60 -11.11
C ASN A 241 -25.37 -28.17 -9.84
N ILE A 242 -25.73 -27.64 -8.67
CA ILE A 242 -25.54 -28.35 -7.40
C ILE A 242 -26.91 -28.95 -7.04
N PRO A 243 -27.07 -30.29 -7.06
CA PRO A 243 -28.31 -30.96 -6.65
C PRO A 243 -28.52 -30.85 -5.11
N PRO A 244 -29.74 -31.13 -4.60
CA PRO A 244 -30.25 -30.64 -3.32
C PRO A 244 -29.51 -31.14 -2.07
#